data_AF-E1SPT6-F1
#
_entry.id   AF-E1SPT6-F1
#
_cell.length_a   1.000
_cell.length_b   1.000
_cell.length_c   1.000
_cell.angle_alpha   90.00
_cell.angle_beta   90.00
_cell.angle_gamma   90.00
#
_symmetry.space_group_name_H-M   'P 1'
#
loop_
_entity.id
_entity.type
_entity.pdbx_description
1 polymer ?
#
loop_
_entity_poly.entity_id
_entity_poly.type
_entity_poly.pdbx_seq_one_letter_code
_entity_poly.pdbx_strand_id
1 'polypeptide(L)'
;MGDWNKRDRYLAQVAERLLEGEKTFTLRRSHLVAPSGISRGTIYNHFPQEADLVLALCRHRWSRSLERAEQLAAEAQSPLDAFLLHQCWLLWDQRFHKRFVLHRLMPNPDILEAGSEPHRAAYKEAQRHYNDAYRHWVTDLSADRAFDRVALVGSYIRGSLIQCDDDERCAEDPALYDQYAYGLCQLLGRSDRRGPSLAQIRDKLAEWQAESEPAQMRARA
;
A
#
# COMPACT_ATOMS: atom_id res chain seq x y z
N MET A 1 21.42 -6.14 -13.09
CA MET A 1 20.41 -5.71 -12.10
C MET A 1 18.94 -5.91 -12.53
N GLY A 2 18.64 -6.32 -13.78
CA GLY A 2 17.24 -6.41 -14.28
C GLY A 2 16.44 -7.65 -13.87
N ASP A 3 17.04 -8.84 -13.79
CA ASP A 3 16.28 -10.08 -13.54
C ASP A 3 15.99 -10.35 -12.05
N TRP A 4 16.89 -9.93 -11.17
CA TRP A 4 16.72 -10.12 -9.73
C TRP A 4 15.53 -9.32 -9.20
N ASN A 5 15.42 -8.05 -9.60
CA ASN A 5 14.33 -7.17 -9.17
C ASN A 5 12.97 -7.62 -9.75
N LYS A 6 12.94 -8.19 -10.96
CA LYS A 6 11.74 -8.80 -11.54
C LYS A 6 11.28 -10.03 -10.76
N ARG A 7 12.22 -10.88 -10.34
CA ARG A 7 11.90 -12.10 -9.55
C ARG A 7 11.43 -11.75 -8.13
N ASP A 8 12.09 -10.82 -7.45
CA ASP A 8 11.65 -10.29 -6.14
C ASP A 8 10.18 -9.86 -6.23
N ARG A 9 9.87 -9.01 -7.22
CA ARG A 9 8.53 -8.46 -7.45
C ARG A 9 7.51 -9.57 -7.70
N TYR A 10 7.83 -10.53 -8.56
CA TYR A 10 6.93 -11.65 -8.86
C TYR A 10 6.66 -12.52 -7.62
N LEU A 11 7.70 -12.88 -6.86
CA LEU A 11 7.55 -13.70 -5.67
C LEU A 11 6.81 -12.95 -4.55
N ALA A 12 7.01 -11.63 -4.42
CA ALA A 12 6.23 -10.79 -3.52
C ALA A 12 4.74 -10.74 -3.92
N GLN A 13 4.41 -10.67 -5.21
CA GLN A 13 3.03 -10.75 -5.70
C GLN A 13 2.39 -12.12 -5.43
N VAL A 14 3.15 -13.20 -5.59
CA VAL A 14 2.70 -14.55 -5.19
C VAL A 14 2.43 -14.60 -3.69
N ALA A 15 3.34 -14.06 -2.87
CA ALA A 15 3.18 -13.96 -1.43
C ALA A 15 1.93 -13.16 -1.01
N GLU A 16 1.66 -12.02 -1.67
CA GLU A 16 0.44 -11.23 -1.41
C GLU A 16 -0.84 -12.02 -1.66
N ARG A 17 -0.91 -12.77 -2.77
CA ARG A 17 -2.08 -13.60 -3.09
C ARG A 17 -2.28 -14.73 -2.09
N LEU A 18 -1.20 -15.31 -1.58
CA LEU A 18 -1.27 -16.35 -0.55
C LEU A 18 -1.69 -15.81 0.83
N LEU A 19 -1.60 -14.50 1.04
CA LEU A 19 -2.00 -13.81 2.26
C LEU A 19 -3.37 -13.13 2.13
N GLU A 20 -4.06 -13.30 1.01
CA GLU A 20 -5.38 -12.71 0.78
C GLU A 20 -6.41 -13.29 1.78
N GLY A 21 -7.10 -12.41 2.50
CA GLY A 21 -8.07 -12.78 3.54
C GLY A 21 -7.46 -13.25 4.86
N GLU A 22 -6.14 -13.45 4.92
CA GLU A 22 -5.47 -13.91 6.13
C GLU A 22 -5.40 -12.79 7.19
N LYS A 23 -5.67 -13.15 8.45
CA LYS A 23 -5.55 -12.24 9.62
C LYS A 23 -4.23 -12.38 10.34
N THR A 24 -3.58 -13.53 10.18
CA THR A 24 -2.32 -13.89 10.83
C THR A 24 -1.24 -14.17 9.80
N PHE A 25 -0.03 -13.69 10.06
CA PHE A 25 1.08 -13.93 9.14
C PHE A 25 1.65 -15.35 9.35
N THR A 26 1.35 -16.26 8.43
CA THR A 26 1.80 -17.67 8.48
C THR A 26 2.66 -18.06 7.27
N LEU A 27 2.89 -17.12 6.35
CA LEU A 27 3.59 -17.37 5.09
C LEU A 27 5.06 -17.74 5.34
N ARG A 28 5.50 -18.80 4.65
CA ARG A 28 6.89 -19.26 4.62
C ARG A 28 7.36 -19.40 3.18
N ARG A 29 8.68 -19.37 2.95
CA ARG A 29 9.29 -19.56 1.62
C ARG A 29 8.83 -20.85 0.92
N SER A 30 8.61 -21.92 1.67
CA SER A 30 8.11 -23.19 1.12
C SER A 30 6.73 -23.06 0.47
N HIS A 31 5.88 -22.15 0.93
CA HIS A 31 4.54 -21.92 0.38
C HIS A 31 4.59 -21.28 -1.01
N LEU A 32 5.71 -20.65 -1.40
CA LEU A 32 5.86 -20.03 -2.71
C LEU A 32 6.10 -21.04 -3.84
N VAL A 33 6.61 -22.24 -3.52
CA VAL A 33 7.12 -23.20 -4.52
C VAL A 33 6.06 -23.61 -5.55
N ALA A 34 4.93 -24.15 -5.08
CA ALA A 34 3.88 -24.61 -5.99
C ALA A 34 3.17 -23.44 -6.72
N PRO A 35 2.75 -22.36 -6.05
CA PRO A 35 2.06 -21.24 -6.70
C PRO A 35 2.93 -20.41 -7.65
N SER A 36 4.24 -20.36 -7.44
CA SER A 36 5.15 -19.61 -8.31
C SER A 36 5.73 -20.45 -9.46
N GLY A 37 5.60 -21.78 -9.41
CA GLY A 37 6.25 -22.69 -10.37
C GLY A 37 7.79 -22.64 -10.36
N ILE A 38 8.40 -22.04 -9.33
CA ILE A 38 9.86 -21.90 -9.21
C ILE A 38 10.39 -23.01 -8.30
N SER A 39 11.53 -23.59 -8.66
CA SER A 39 12.13 -24.66 -7.87
C SER A 39 12.40 -24.23 -6.43
N ARG A 40 12.29 -25.18 -5.49
CA ARG A 40 12.60 -24.94 -4.07
C ARG A 40 14.01 -24.38 -3.88
N GLY A 41 15.01 -24.95 -4.56
CA GLY A 41 16.40 -24.47 -4.47
C GLY A 41 16.53 -23.01 -4.93
N THR A 42 15.84 -22.63 -6.00
CA THR A 42 15.85 -21.24 -6.48
C THR A 42 15.19 -20.27 -5.48
N ILE A 43 14.05 -20.64 -4.89
CA ILE A 43 13.40 -19.80 -3.86
C ILE A 43 14.27 -19.65 -2.62
N TYR A 44 14.90 -20.73 -2.16
CA TYR A 44 15.72 -20.71 -0.94
C TYR A 44 17.04 -19.96 -1.16
N ASN A 45 17.60 -20.01 -2.37
CA ASN A 45 18.75 -19.19 -2.72
C ASN A 45 18.38 -17.70 -2.82
N HIS A 46 17.16 -17.41 -3.27
CA HIS A 46 16.69 -16.05 -3.44
C HIS A 46 16.28 -15.39 -2.11
N PHE A 47 15.63 -16.15 -1.23
CA PHE A 47 15.33 -15.77 0.15
C PHE A 47 16.06 -16.74 1.08
N PRO A 48 17.33 -16.51 1.45
CA PRO A 48 18.06 -17.37 2.38
C PRO A 48 17.38 -17.55 3.74
N GLN A 49 16.69 -16.51 4.23
CA GLN A 49 15.96 -16.48 5.50
C GLN A 49 14.46 -16.23 5.27
N GLU A 50 13.61 -16.64 6.21
CA GLU A 50 12.18 -16.27 6.15
C GLU A 50 11.99 -14.74 6.23
N ALA A 51 12.86 -14.05 6.97
CA ALA A 51 12.87 -12.60 7.05
C ALA A 51 13.07 -11.93 5.67
N ASP A 52 13.84 -12.53 4.77
CA ASP A 52 14.05 -11.97 3.43
C ASP A 52 12.76 -11.89 2.62
N LEU A 53 11.88 -12.89 2.74
CA LEU A 53 10.55 -12.89 2.12
C LEU A 53 9.68 -11.78 2.70
N VAL A 54 9.69 -11.59 4.03
CA VAL A 54 8.94 -10.52 4.70
C VAL A 54 9.41 -9.15 4.21
N LEU A 55 10.73 -8.93 4.17
CA LEU A 55 11.31 -7.67 3.71
C LEU A 55 11.01 -7.40 2.23
N ALA A 56 11.08 -8.43 1.37
CA ALA A 56 10.71 -8.31 -0.05
C ALA A 56 9.23 -7.95 -0.23
N LEU A 57 8.34 -8.55 0.55
CA LEU A 57 6.91 -8.24 0.56
C LEU A 57 6.65 -6.79 0.99
N CYS A 58 7.25 -6.35 2.10
CA CYS A 58 7.11 -4.96 2.56
C CYS A 58 7.72 -3.96 1.58
N ARG A 59 8.88 -4.27 0.98
CA ARG A 59 9.49 -3.46 -0.07
C ARG A 59 8.55 -3.29 -1.26
N HIS A 60 7.99 -4.40 -1.77
CA HIS A 60 7.06 -4.38 -2.90
C HIS A 60 5.89 -3.42 -2.65
N ARG A 61 5.38 -3.42 -1.42
CA ARG A 61 4.26 -2.58 -0.99
C ARG A 61 4.60 -1.09 -0.93
N TRP A 62 5.75 -0.75 -0.36
CA TRP A 62 6.21 0.64 -0.36
C TRP A 62 6.43 1.14 -1.79
N SER A 63 7.10 0.35 -2.63
CA SER A 63 7.33 0.71 -4.02
C SER A 63 6.02 0.90 -4.79
N ARG A 64 5.06 -0.03 -4.67
CA ARG A 64 3.77 0.09 -5.35
C ARG A 64 2.96 1.29 -4.86
N SER A 65 3.02 1.58 -3.57
CA SER A 65 2.33 2.74 -2.99
C SER A 65 2.92 4.05 -3.51
N LEU A 66 4.24 4.13 -3.64
CA LEU A 66 4.90 5.31 -4.20
C LEU A 66 4.59 5.46 -5.70
N GLU A 67 4.73 4.38 -6.48
CA GLU A 67 4.41 4.36 -7.92
C GLU A 67 2.96 4.83 -8.17
N ARG A 68 2.00 4.41 -7.34
CA ARG A 68 0.61 4.85 -7.47
C ARG A 68 0.40 6.31 -7.07
N ALA A 69 1.08 6.78 -6.03
CA ALA A 69 1.03 8.18 -5.65
C ALA A 69 1.53 9.10 -6.78
N GLU A 70 2.61 8.69 -7.47
CA GLU A 70 3.17 9.41 -8.61
C GLU A 70 2.19 9.44 -9.80
N GLN A 71 1.53 8.32 -10.11
CA GLN A 71 0.48 8.25 -11.14
C GLN A 71 -0.68 9.20 -10.83
N LEU A 72 -1.21 9.13 -9.60
CA LEU A 72 -2.32 9.99 -9.18
C LEU A 72 -1.92 11.47 -9.16
N ALA A 73 -0.68 11.80 -8.80
CA ALA A 73 -0.16 13.15 -8.86
C ALA A 73 -0.09 13.70 -10.30
N ALA A 74 0.15 12.85 -11.30
CA ALA A 74 0.15 13.26 -12.71
C ALA A 74 -1.26 13.50 -13.27
N GLU A 75 -2.28 12.84 -12.71
CA GLU A 75 -3.66 12.90 -13.19
C GLU A 75 -4.52 13.94 -12.44
N ALA A 76 -4.19 14.21 -11.18
CA ALA A 76 -5.02 15.03 -10.30
C ALA A 76 -4.96 16.52 -10.63
N GLN A 77 -6.07 17.21 -10.37
CA GLN A 77 -6.21 18.65 -10.61
C GLN A 77 -5.43 19.49 -9.59
N SER A 78 -5.16 18.94 -8.40
CA SER A 78 -4.42 19.63 -7.36
C SER A 78 -3.57 18.65 -6.52
N PRO A 79 -2.48 19.13 -5.88
CA PRO A 79 -1.70 18.30 -4.96
C PRO A 79 -2.51 17.75 -3.79
N LEU A 80 -3.53 18.49 -3.34
CA LEU A 80 -4.44 18.03 -2.29
C LEU A 80 -5.26 16.85 -2.78
N ASP A 81 -5.84 16.93 -3.98
CA ASP A 81 -6.62 15.83 -4.56
C ASP A 81 -5.73 14.61 -4.81
N ALA A 82 -4.52 14.79 -5.33
CA ALA A 82 -3.56 13.71 -5.52
C ALA A 82 -3.30 12.95 -4.21
N PHE A 83 -3.02 13.69 -3.13
CA PHE A 83 -2.77 13.11 -1.82
C PHE A 83 -3.99 12.36 -1.28
N LEU A 84 -5.18 12.98 -1.33
CA LEU A 84 -6.41 12.38 -0.81
C LEU A 84 -6.83 11.15 -1.60
N LEU A 85 -6.77 11.20 -2.94
CA LEU A 85 -7.04 10.05 -3.80
C LEU A 85 -6.04 8.93 -3.56
N HIS A 86 -4.76 9.24 -3.34
CA HIS A 86 -3.76 8.23 -2.98
C HIS A 86 -4.09 7.54 -1.66
N GLN A 87 -4.48 8.30 -0.63
CA GLN A 87 -4.90 7.68 0.64
C GLN A 87 -6.17 6.84 0.48
N CYS A 88 -7.14 7.30 -0.31
CA CYS A 88 -8.35 6.54 -0.62
C CYS A 88 -8.01 5.25 -1.38
N TRP A 89 -7.08 5.30 -2.33
CA TRP A 89 -6.61 4.15 -3.07
C TRP A 89 -5.96 3.11 -2.16
N LEU A 90 -5.10 3.52 -1.21
CA LEU A 90 -4.49 2.58 -0.25
C LEU A 90 -5.56 1.85 0.56
N LEU A 91 -6.56 2.57 1.04
CA LEU A 91 -7.67 2.00 1.80
C LEU A 91 -8.52 1.07 0.93
N TRP A 92 -8.82 1.50 -0.29
CA TRP A 92 -9.58 0.72 -1.27
C TRP A 92 -8.86 -0.56 -1.66
N ASP A 93 -7.60 -0.45 -2.07
CA ASP A 93 -6.77 -1.59 -2.48
C ASP A 93 -6.73 -2.63 -1.37
N GLN A 94 -6.55 -2.21 -0.12
CA GLN A 94 -6.54 -3.12 1.01
C GLN A 94 -7.88 -3.85 1.20
N ARG A 95 -9.01 -3.15 1.12
CA ARG A 95 -10.35 -3.73 1.28
C ARG A 95 -10.73 -4.62 0.09
N PHE A 96 -10.61 -4.10 -1.12
CA PHE A 96 -11.05 -4.74 -2.35
C PHE A 96 -10.30 -6.06 -2.59
N HIS A 97 -8.98 -6.05 -2.42
CA HIS A 97 -8.16 -7.25 -2.56
C HIS A 97 -7.98 -8.03 -1.25
N LYS A 98 -8.72 -7.71 -0.19
CA LYS A 98 -8.63 -8.34 1.15
C LYS A 98 -7.19 -8.58 1.59
N ARG A 99 -6.35 -7.58 1.40
CA ARG A 99 -4.91 -7.73 1.56
C ARG A 99 -4.56 -7.81 3.05
N PHE A 100 -3.65 -8.72 3.38
CA PHE A 100 -3.06 -8.78 4.70
C PHE A 100 -2.52 -7.40 5.14
N VAL A 101 -2.88 -7.00 6.35
CA VAL A 101 -2.51 -5.70 6.93
C VAL A 101 -1.03 -5.71 7.31
N LEU A 102 -0.15 -5.32 6.39
CA LEU A 102 1.28 -5.28 6.66
C LEU A 102 1.67 -4.27 7.75
N HIS A 103 0.80 -3.31 8.07
CA HIS A 103 0.99 -2.44 9.22
C HIS A 103 1.00 -3.19 10.58
N ARG A 104 0.47 -4.42 10.63
CA ARG A 104 0.58 -5.33 11.78
C ARG A 104 1.93 -6.07 11.82
N LEU A 105 2.57 -6.24 10.67
CA LEU A 105 3.84 -6.95 10.54
C LEU A 105 5.06 -6.02 10.57
N MET A 106 4.88 -4.73 10.20
CA MET A 106 5.94 -3.72 9.96
C MET A 106 7.27 -4.15 10.57
N PRO A 107 8.28 -4.51 9.75
CA PRO A 107 9.47 -5.21 10.21
C PRO A 107 10.01 -4.62 11.50
N ASN A 108 9.80 -5.36 12.60
CA ASN A 108 10.35 -5.00 13.88
C ASN A 108 11.89 -5.19 13.83
N PRO A 109 12.64 -4.73 14.85
CA PRO A 109 14.09 -4.91 14.89
C PRO A 109 14.51 -6.37 14.64
N ASP A 110 13.80 -7.34 15.20
CA ASP A 110 14.11 -8.77 15.05
C ASP A 110 14.05 -9.24 13.58
N ILE A 111 12.99 -8.88 12.84
CA ILE A 111 12.85 -9.22 11.42
C ILE A 111 13.94 -8.54 10.60
N LEU A 112 14.28 -7.28 10.92
CA LEU A 112 15.33 -6.55 10.22
C LEU A 112 16.70 -7.18 10.45
N GLU A 113 17.00 -7.58 11.68
CA GLU A 113 18.27 -8.24 12.04
C GLU A 113 18.40 -9.62 11.40
N ALA A 114 17.32 -10.40 11.38
CA ALA A 114 17.28 -11.72 10.77
C ALA A 114 17.37 -11.70 9.23
N GLY A 115 17.07 -10.56 8.59
CA GLY A 115 17.17 -10.39 7.15
C GLY A 115 18.61 -10.33 6.64
N SER A 116 18.84 -10.85 5.43
CA SER A 116 20.10 -10.66 4.71
C SER A 116 20.30 -9.20 4.33
N GLU A 117 21.56 -8.77 4.25
CA GLU A 117 21.91 -7.37 3.98
C GLU A 117 21.28 -6.82 2.68
N PRO A 118 21.26 -7.53 1.54
CA PRO A 118 20.64 -7.02 0.33
C PRO A 118 19.14 -6.72 0.49
N HIS A 119 18.38 -7.61 1.15
CA HIS A 119 16.94 -7.43 1.37
C HIS A 119 16.65 -6.33 2.39
N ARG A 120 17.45 -6.27 3.46
CA ARG A 120 17.36 -5.21 4.47
C ARG A 120 17.64 -3.84 3.87
N ALA A 121 18.70 -3.69 3.07
CA ALA A 121 19.04 -2.44 2.41
C ALA A 121 17.93 -1.99 1.44
N ALA A 122 17.46 -2.90 0.59
CA ALA A 122 16.42 -2.62 -0.39
C ALA A 122 15.06 -2.26 0.26
N TYR A 123 14.69 -2.92 1.37
CA TYR A 123 13.52 -2.55 2.15
C TYR A 123 13.65 -1.15 2.76
N LYS A 124 14.78 -0.86 3.43
CA LYS A 124 15.03 0.44 4.07
C LYS A 124 15.01 1.58 3.06
N GLU A 125 15.54 1.36 1.86
CA GLU A 125 15.49 2.33 0.77
C GLU A 125 14.05 2.62 0.33
N ALA A 126 13.26 1.59 0.03
CA ALA A 126 11.86 1.77 -0.40
C ALA A 126 11.02 2.44 0.69
N GLN A 127 11.20 2.04 1.95
CA GLN A 127 10.52 2.65 3.09
C GLN A 127 10.91 4.13 3.23
N ARG A 128 12.20 4.46 3.12
CA ARG A 128 12.68 5.84 3.22
C ARG A 128 12.08 6.70 2.10
N HIS A 129 12.11 6.25 0.86
CA HIS A 129 11.55 7.01 -0.27
C HIS A 129 10.07 7.34 -0.06
N TYR A 130 9.26 6.36 0.35
CA TYR A 130 7.85 6.62 0.63
C TYR A 130 7.66 7.57 1.81
N ASN A 131 8.40 7.37 2.90
CA ASN A 131 8.28 8.20 4.11
C ASN A 131 8.72 9.65 3.86
N ASP A 132 9.77 9.86 3.08
CA ASP A 132 10.26 11.20 2.71
C ASP A 132 9.24 11.91 1.82
N ALA A 133 8.70 11.23 0.82
CA ALA A 133 7.62 11.74 -0.03
C ALA A 133 6.37 12.08 0.80
N TYR A 134 5.94 11.18 1.68
CA TYR A 134 4.81 11.39 2.58
C TYR A 134 5.02 12.62 3.49
N ARG A 135 6.19 12.74 4.12
CA ARG A 135 6.52 13.90 4.96
C ARG A 135 6.46 15.19 4.15
N HIS A 136 6.99 15.18 2.94
CA HIS A 136 6.96 16.32 2.05
C HIS A 136 5.52 16.71 1.69
N TRP A 137 4.69 15.76 1.23
CA TRP A 137 3.28 16.02 0.90
C TRP A 137 2.52 16.63 2.09
N VAL A 138 2.62 16.03 3.28
CA VAL A 138 1.89 16.54 4.45
C VAL A 138 2.40 17.92 4.86
N THR A 139 3.71 18.16 4.82
CA THR A 139 4.28 19.46 5.17
C THR A 139 3.80 20.56 4.22
N ASP A 140 3.79 20.28 2.92
CA ASP A 140 3.42 21.24 1.88
C ASP A 140 1.91 21.52 1.84
N LEU A 141 1.08 20.51 2.16
CA LEU A 141 -0.37 20.64 2.17
C LEU A 141 -0.93 21.26 3.46
N SER A 142 -0.13 21.31 4.52
CA SER A 142 -0.58 21.78 5.83
C SER A 142 -0.76 23.31 5.88
N ALA A 143 -1.88 23.77 6.46
CA ALA A 143 -2.19 25.20 6.53
C ALA A 143 -1.43 25.97 7.61
N ASP A 144 -1.00 25.31 8.69
CA ASP A 144 -0.28 25.91 9.81
C ASP A 144 0.81 24.97 10.35
N ARG A 145 1.69 25.52 11.19
CA ARG A 145 2.76 24.79 11.89
C ARG A 145 2.45 24.51 13.36
N ALA A 146 1.18 24.61 13.77
CA ALA A 146 0.82 24.53 15.20
C ALA A 146 0.89 23.10 15.74
N PHE A 147 0.74 22.10 14.87
CA PHE A 147 0.75 20.68 15.23
C PHE A 147 1.78 19.90 14.40
N ASP A 148 2.26 18.78 14.95
CA ASP A 148 2.97 17.76 14.16
C ASP A 148 1.96 17.01 13.28
N ARG A 149 1.62 17.65 12.16
CA ARG A 149 0.62 17.12 11.21
C ARG A 149 1.11 15.85 10.52
N VAL A 150 2.43 15.67 10.36
CA VAL A 150 3.03 14.45 9.78
C VAL A 150 2.70 13.25 10.67
N ALA A 151 2.94 13.37 11.98
CA ALA A 151 2.60 12.33 12.95
C ALA A 151 1.09 12.12 13.11
N LEU A 152 0.33 13.22 13.16
CA LEU A 152 -1.13 13.18 13.33
C LEU A 152 -1.84 12.49 12.16
N VAL A 153 -1.59 12.95 10.94
CA VAL A 153 -2.14 12.36 9.72
C VAL A 153 -1.68 10.91 9.56
N GLY A 154 -0.42 10.63 9.92
CA GLY A 154 0.15 9.28 9.77
C GLY A 154 -0.50 8.29 10.72
N SER A 155 -0.79 8.72 11.95
CA SER A 155 -1.52 7.91 12.94
C SER A 155 -2.94 7.63 12.50
N TYR A 156 -3.63 8.62 11.93
CA TYR A 156 -4.99 8.45 11.40
C TYR A 156 -5.03 7.48 10.20
N ILE A 157 -4.11 7.63 9.23
CA ILE A 157 -4.01 6.72 8.07
C ILE A 157 -3.73 5.29 8.54
N ARG A 158 -2.74 5.10 9.41
CA ARG A 158 -2.39 3.78 9.94
C ARG A 158 -3.57 3.15 10.70
N GLY A 159 -4.24 3.93 11.55
CA GLY A 159 -5.43 3.47 12.28
C GLY A 159 -6.55 3.04 11.34
N SER A 160 -6.81 3.84 10.30
CA SER A 160 -7.84 3.56 9.30
C SER A 160 -7.53 2.30 8.50
N LEU A 161 -6.27 2.09 8.09
CA LEU A 161 -5.83 0.87 7.42
C LEU A 161 -5.89 -0.37 8.34
N ILE A 162 -5.67 -0.23 9.64
CA ILE A 162 -5.82 -1.38 10.55
C ILE A 162 -7.30 -1.69 10.77
N GLN A 163 -8.12 -0.67 11.03
CA GLN A 163 -9.55 -0.82 11.29
C GLN A 163 -10.30 -1.36 10.08
N CYS A 164 -9.86 -1.02 8.86
CA CYS A 164 -10.56 -1.46 7.65
C CYS A 164 -10.56 -2.98 7.50
N ASP A 165 -9.58 -3.67 8.09
CA ASP A 165 -9.51 -5.13 8.09
C ASP A 165 -10.55 -5.77 9.02
N ASP A 166 -10.99 -5.08 10.07
CA ASP A 166 -11.95 -5.60 11.06
C ASP A 166 -13.41 -5.25 10.70
N ASP A 167 -13.62 -4.50 9.62
CA ASP A 167 -14.90 -3.92 9.23
C ASP A 167 -15.46 -4.58 7.96
N GLU A 168 -16.73 -4.98 7.98
CA GLU A 168 -17.41 -5.69 6.88
C GLU A 168 -18.00 -4.78 5.77
N ARG A 169 -17.80 -3.45 5.83
CA ARG A 169 -18.30 -2.51 4.81
C ARG A 169 -17.84 -2.85 3.38
N CYS A 170 -18.68 -2.55 2.40
CA CYS A 170 -18.38 -2.75 0.98
C CYS A 170 -17.15 -1.92 0.54
N ALA A 171 -16.25 -2.47 -0.28
CA ALA A 171 -15.11 -1.72 -0.81
C ALA A 171 -15.54 -0.69 -1.88
N GLU A 172 -16.74 -0.84 -2.40
CA GLU A 172 -17.33 -0.04 -3.46
C GLU A 172 -18.17 1.12 -2.93
N ASP A 173 -18.24 1.32 -1.60
CA ASP A 173 -19.02 2.41 -0.99
C ASP A 173 -18.28 3.75 -1.10
N PRO A 174 -18.68 4.69 -1.99
CA PRO A 174 -17.99 5.96 -2.15
C PRO A 174 -18.12 6.88 -0.91
N ALA A 175 -19.16 6.70 -0.09
CA ALA A 175 -19.36 7.53 1.10
C ALA A 175 -18.27 7.27 2.16
N LEU A 176 -17.76 6.04 2.24
CA LEU A 176 -16.61 5.69 3.09
C LEU A 176 -15.38 6.54 2.75
N TYR A 177 -15.04 6.61 1.47
CA TYR A 177 -13.85 7.32 1.00
C TYR A 177 -14.02 8.83 1.05
N ASP A 178 -15.22 9.33 0.80
CA ASP A 178 -15.55 10.75 0.97
C ASP A 178 -15.37 11.19 2.44
N GLN A 179 -15.90 10.42 3.39
CA GLN A 179 -15.70 10.66 4.83
C GLN A 179 -14.23 10.57 5.23
N TYR A 180 -13.50 9.58 4.70
CA TYR A 180 -12.09 9.40 4.97
C TYR A 180 -11.25 10.57 4.45
N ALA A 181 -11.47 11.00 3.21
CA ALA A 181 -10.83 12.17 2.60
C ALA A 181 -11.18 13.46 3.35
N TYR A 182 -12.44 13.63 3.75
CA TYR A 182 -12.86 14.76 4.58
C TYR A 182 -12.07 14.81 5.91
N GLY A 183 -11.94 13.68 6.60
CA GLY A 183 -11.15 13.59 7.84
C GLY A 183 -9.69 14.01 7.62
N LEU A 184 -9.06 13.52 6.55
CA LEU A 184 -7.69 13.91 6.19
C LEU A 184 -7.56 15.42 5.91
N CYS A 185 -8.50 16.04 5.19
CA CYS A 185 -8.52 17.48 4.98
C CYS A 185 -8.51 18.26 6.31
N GLN A 186 -9.33 17.84 7.28
CA GLN A 186 -9.36 18.49 8.60
C GLN A 186 -8.03 18.32 9.35
N LEU A 187 -7.43 17.13 9.30
CA LEU A 187 -6.13 16.85 9.94
C LEU A 187 -4.96 17.57 9.27
N LEU A 188 -5.09 17.95 8.00
CA LEU A 188 -4.16 18.85 7.30
C LEU A 188 -4.42 20.34 7.62
N GLY A 189 -5.51 20.66 8.32
CA GLY A 189 -5.88 22.04 8.65
C GLY A 189 -6.49 22.78 7.47
N ARG A 190 -6.99 22.04 6.47
CA ARG A 190 -7.52 22.57 5.21
C ARG A 190 -9.04 22.56 5.21
N SER A 191 -9.65 23.05 6.28
CA SER A 191 -11.11 23.18 6.39
C SER A 191 -11.70 24.18 5.39
N ASP A 192 -10.86 25.07 4.86
CA ASP A 192 -11.13 26.02 3.78
C ASP A 192 -11.20 25.37 2.39
N ARG A 193 -10.68 24.14 2.24
CA ARG A 193 -10.64 23.42 0.98
C ARG A 193 -11.66 22.30 0.95
N ARG A 194 -12.11 21.98 -0.26
CA ARG A 194 -12.81 20.73 -0.57
C ARG A 194 -11.81 19.81 -1.25
N GLY A 195 -11.79 18.54 -0.84
CA GLY A 195 -11.08 17.51 -1.57
C GLY A 195 -11.88 17.02 -2.78
N PRO A 196 -11.56 15.83 -3.31
CA PRO A 196 -12.31 15.21 -4.38
C PRO A 196 -13.79 15.12 -4.02
N SER A 197 -14.66 15.47 -4.97
CA SER A 197 -16.10 15.30 -4.81
C SER A 197 -16.49 13.82 -4.76
N LEU A 198 -17.64 13.52 -4.17
CA LEU A 198 -18.20 12.17 -4.16
C LEU A 198 -18.34 11.55 -5.57
N ALA A 199 -18.62 12.38 -6.59
CA ALA A 199 -18.66 11.94 -7.98
C ALA A 199 -17.26 11.50 -8.48
N GLN A 200 -16.23 12.32 -8.25
CA GLN A 200 -14.84 11.98 -8.60
C GLN A 200 -14.36 10.71 -7.88
N ILE A 201 -14.72 10.56 -6.60
CA ILE A 201 -14.41 9.34 -5.83
C ILE A 201 -15.07 8.13 -6.46
N ARG A 202 -16.35 8.21 -6.80
CA ARG A 202 -17.08 7.11 -7.45
C ARG A 202 -16.45 6.72 -8.79
N ASP A 203 -16.09 7.70 -9.60
CA ASP A 203 -15.45 7.46 -10.90
C ASP A 203 -14.09 6.76 -10.72
N LYS A 204 -13.28 7.21 -9.75
CA LYS A 204 -12.00 6.57 -9.43
C LYS A 204 -12.15 5.15 -8.89
N LEU A 205 -13.14 4.87 -8.06
CA LEU A 205 -13.41 3.50 -7.58
C LEU A 205 -13.77 2.58 -8.74
N ALA A 206 -14.61 3.03 -9.67
CA ALA A 206 -14.98 2.26 -10.86
C ALA A 206 -13.76 2.01 -11.78
N GLU A 207 -12.91 3.03 -11.97
CA GLU A 207 -11.65 2.91 -12.70
C GLU A 207 -10.73 1.86 -12.07
N TRP A 208 -10.50 1.94 -10.75
CA TRP A 208 -9.62 1.02 -10.04
C TRP A 208 -10.14 -0.42 -10.03
N GLN A 209 -11.45 -0.59 -9.95
CA GLN A 209 -12.09 -1.90 -10.08
C GLN A 209 -11.87 -2.46 -11.49
N ALA A 210 -12.10 -1.66 -12.53
CA ALA A 210 -11.86 -2.07 -13.92
C ALA A 210 -10.38 -2.42 -14.15
N GLU A 211 -9.43 -1.64 -13.61
CA GLU A 211 -7.98 -1.91 -13.62
C GLU A 211 -7.63 -3.27 -12.98
N SER A 212 -8.43 -3.71 -12.00
CA SER A 212 -8.17 -4.90 -11.19
C SER A 212 -8.85 -6.17 -11.70
N GLU A 213 -9.85 -6.04 -12.57
CA GLU A 213 -10.45 -7.18 -13.25
C GLU A 213 -9.47 -7.83 -14.24
N PRO A 214 -9.35 -9.17 -14.25
CA PRO A 214 -8.55 -9.86 -15.25
C PRO A 214 -9.05 -9.51 -16.66
N ALA A 215 -8.14 -9.35 -17.62
CA ALA A 215 -8.45 -8.95 -19.00
C ALA A 215 -9.53 -9.81 -19.70
N GLN A 216 -9.82 -11.01 -19.19
CA GLN A 216 -10.89 -11.90 -19.68
C GLN A 216 -12.31 -11.48 -19.24
N MET A 217 -12.46 -10.68 -18.19
CA MET A 217 -13.76 -10.14 -17.73
C MET A 217 -14.13 -8.81 -18.41
N ARG A 218 -13.14 -7.99 -18.78
CA ARG A 218 -13.35 -6.71 -19.49
C ARG A 218 -13.99 -6.84 -20.87
N ALA A 219 -13.93 -8.02 -21.49
CA ALA A 219 -14.47 -8.27 -22.83
C ALA A 219 -15.93 -8.78 -22.83
N ARG A 220 -16.59 -8.83 -21.66
CA ARG A 220 -17.97 -9.35 -21.50
C ARG A 220 -18.96 -8.36 -20.91
N ALA A 221 -18.59 -7.09 -20.76
CA ALA A 221 -19.51 -5.98 -20.49
C ALA A 221 -19.73 -5.18 -21.78
#